data_AF-A0A8J3KUZ9-F1
#
_entry.id   AF-A0A8J3KUZ9-F1
#
_cell.length_a   1.000
_cell.length_b   1.000
_cell.length_c   1.000
_cell.angle_alpha   90.00
_cell.angle_beta   90.00
_cell.angle_gamma   90.00
#
_symmetry.space_group_name_H-M   'P 1'
#
loop_
_entity.id
_entity.type
_entity.pdbx_description
1 polymer ?
#
loop_
_entity_poly.entity_id
_entity_poly.type
_entity_poly.pdbx_seq_one_letter_code
_entity_poly.pdbx_strand_id
1 'polypeptide(L)' 'MSVTCDDILHRLERLADSGAGVLACAVRDAIACNVPLEQIAQRANMPLEDILAVFDR' A
#
# COMPACT_ATOMS: atom_id res chain seq x y z
N MET A 1 15.05 9.02 12.12
CA MET A 1 15.05 7.78 11.31
C MET A 1 14.29 8.08 10.05
N SER A 2 14.95 8.04 8.90
CA SER A 2 14.28 8.24 7.61
C SER A 2 13.53 6.95 7.31
N VAL A 3 12.20 7.02 7.27
CA VAL A 3 11.37 5.91 6.76
C VAL A 3 11.76 5.71 5.30
N THR A 4 12.28 4.54 4.96
CA THR A 4 12.67 4.23 3.59
C THR A 4 11.46 3.68 2.82
N CYS A 5 11.47 3.75 1.49
CA CYS A 5 10.39 3.15 0.69
C CYS A 5 10.22 1.65 0.99
N ASP A 6 11.30 0.97 1.36
CA ASP A 6 11.30 -0.44 1.75
C ASP A 6 10.49 -0.67 3.03
N ASP A 7 10.62 0.20 4.04
CA ASP A 7 9.83 0.15 5.28
C ASP A 7 8.32 0.27 5.00
N ILE A 8 7.94 1.09 4.02
CA ILE A 8 6.52 1.30 3.66
C ILE A 8 5.96 0.05 2.97
N LEU A 9 6.73 -0.54 2.05
CA LEU A 9 6.35 -1.80 1.39
C LEU A 9 6.24 -2.95 2.38
N HIS A 10 7.16 -3.04 3.35
CA HIS A 10 7.11 -4.08 4.37
C HIS A 10 5.92 -3.93 5.32
N ARG A 11 5.50 -2.69 5.59
CA ARG A 11 4.26 -2.40 6.33
C ARG A 11 3.02 -2.76 5.50
N LEU A 12 3.00 -2.51 4.20
CA LEU A 12 1.90 -2.89 3.31
C LEU A 12 1.59 -4.40 3.37
N GLU A 13 2.61 -5.25 3.25
CA GLU A 13 2.46 -6.71 3.37
C GLU A 13 1.80 -7.13 4.69
N ARG A 14 2.24 -6.54 5.81
CA ARG A 14 1.68 -6.87 7.13
C ARG A 14 0.27 -6.31 7.34
N LEU A 15 -0.06 -5.21 6.67
CA LEU A 15 -1.33 -4.51 6.83
C LEU A 15 -2.43 -5.06 5.93
N ALA A 16 -2.09 -5.77 4.86
CA ALA A 16 -3.04 -6.51 4.04
C ALA A 16 -3.89 -7.48 4.90
N ASP A 17 -3.31 -8.10 5.92
CA ASP A 17 -4.02 -8.94 6.89
C ASP A 17 -4.82 -8.15 7.95
N SER A 18 -4.57 -6.84 8.12
CA SER A 18 -5.13 -6.02 9.20
C SER A 18 -6.42 -5.26 8.81
N GLY A 19 -6.87 -5.36 7.55
CA GLY A 19 -8.14 -4.80 7.07
C GLY A 19 -8.01 -3.51 6.24
N ALA A 20 -9.08 -3.20 5.49
CA ALA A 20 -9.08 -2.21 4.41
C ALA A 20 -8.71 -0.77 4.82
N GLY A 21 -9.00 -0.36 6.06
CA GLY A 21 -8.72 1.00 6.53
C GLY A 21 -7.22 1.29 6.71
N VAL A 22 -6.44 0.31 7.17
CA VAL A 22 -5.01 0.50 7.42
C VAL A 22 -4.20 0.32 6.13
N LEU A 23 -4.67 -0.56 5.24
CA LEU A 23 -4.16 -0.68 3.89
C LEU A 23 -4.27 0.67 3.14
N ALA A 24 -5.40 1.37 3.25
CA ALA A 24 -5.62 2.64 2.57
C ALA A 24 -4.61 3.75 2.92
N CYS A 25 -4.14 3.79 4.17
CA CYS A 25 -3.09 4.70 4.58
C CYS A 25 -1.73 4.27 4.00
N ALA A 26 -1.42 2.98 4.07
CA ALA A 26 -0.14 2.46 3.60
C ALA A 26 0.03 2.57 2.08
N VAL A 27 -1.03 2.39 1.30
CA VAL A 27 -1.02 2.61 -0.16
C VAL A 27 -0.80 4.10 -0.46
N ARG A 28 -1.45 5.01 0.28
CA ARG A 28 -1.21 6.46 0.14
C ARG A 28 0.22 6.85 0.46
N ASP A 29 0.79 6.31 1.54
CA ASP A 29 2.19 6.55 1.92
C ASP A 29 3.15 6.05 0.84
N ALA A 30 2.88 4.88 0.25
CA ALA A 30 3.70 4.32 -0.83
C ALA A 30 3.66 5.21 -2.09
N ILE A 31 2.49 5.72 -2.47
CA ILE A 31 2.37 6.67 -3.58
C ILE A 31 3.10 7.98 -3.27
N ALA A 32 3.00 8.51 -2.04
CA ALA A 32 3.72 9.70 -1.64
C ALA A 32 5.25 9.52 -1.73
N CYS A 33 5.72 8.28 -1.64
CA CYS A 33 7.11 7.89 -1.85
C CYS A 33 7.46 7.52 -3.31
N ASN A 34 6.62 7.86 -4.29
CA ASN A 34 6.77 7.53 -5.71
C ASN A 34 6.88 6.02 -5.98
N VAL A 35 6.25 5.18 -5.16
CA VAL A 35 6.15 3.74 -5.43
C VAL A 35 5.07 3.50 -6.49
N PRO A 36 5.35 2.73 -7.55
CA PRO A 36 4.36 2.41 -8.57
C PRO A 36 3.25 1.50 -8.01
N LEU A 37 2.01 1.76 -8.44
CA LEU A 37 0.81 1.02 -8.01
C LEU A 37 0.92 -0.49 -8.21
N GLU A 38 1.61 -0.94 -9.26
CA GLU A 38 1.82 -2.36 -9.55
C GLU A 38 2.66 -3.06 -8.47
N GLN A 39 3.69 -2.38 -7.94
CA GLN A 39 4.47 -2.90 -6.81
C GLN A 39 3.63 -2.94 -5.55
N ILE A 40 2.79 -1.92 -5.32
CA ILE A 40 1.91 -1.88 -4.16
C ILE A 40 0.91 -3.04 -4.22
N ALA A 41 0.28 -3.29 -5.37
CA ALA A 41 -0.65 -4.40 -5.57
C ALA A 41 0.01 -5.77 -5.38
N GLN A 42 1.22 -5.96 -5.94
CA GLN A 42 1.99 -7.20 -5.72
C GLN A 42 2.30 -7.43 -4.24
N ARG A 43 2.68 -6.38 -3.50
CA ARG A 43 3.04 -6.46 -2.07
C ARG A 43 1.84 -6.62 -1.17
N ALA A 44 0.75 -5.93 -1.47
CA ALA A 44 -0.52 -6.10 -0.77
C ALA A 44 -1.19 -7.46 -1.09
N ASN A 45 -0.66 -8.21 -2.07
CA ASN A 45 -1.26 -9.43 -2.61
C ASN A 45 -2.74 -9.22 -2.98
N MET A 46 -3.02 -8.10 -3.65
CA MET A 46 -4.35 -7.66 -4.03
C MET A 46 -4.38 -7.27 -5.51
N PRO A 47 -5.52 -7.46 -6.20
CA PRO A 47 -5.66 -6.99 -7.56
C PRO A 47 -5.63 -5.46 -7.60
N LEU A 48 -5.15 -4.91 -8.72
CA LEU A 48 -5.02 -3.45 -8.89
C LEU A 48 -6.37 -2.73 -8.72
N GLU A 49 -7.47 -3.41 -9.07
CA GLU A 49 -8.84 -2.90 -8.91
C GLU A 49 -9.21 -2.64 -7.44
N ASP A 50 -8.80 -3.51 -6.52
CA ASP A 50 -9.04 -3.34 -5.09
C ASP A 50 -8.19 -2.19 -4.52
N ILE A 51 -6.97 -2.04 -5.02
CA ILE A 51 -6.11 -0.90 -4.68
C ILE A 51 -6.69 0.41 -5.21
N LEU A 52 -7.31 0.42 -6.39
CA LEU A 52 -7.99 1.59 -6.94
C LEU A 52 -9.27 1.92 -6.16
N ALA A 53 -10.03 0.90 -5.74
CA ALA A 53 -11.24 1.07 -4.94
C ALA A 53 -10.98 1.74 -3.57
N VAL A 54 -9.76 1.65 -3.05
CA VAL A 54 -9.31 2.37 -1.85
C VAL A 54 -9.29 3.90 -2.06
N PHE A 55 -9.12 4.38 -3.30
CA PHE A 55 -9.08 5.81 -3.63
C PHE A 55 -10.45 6.40 -4.01
N ASP A 56 -11.44 5.57 -4.32
CA ASP A 56 -12.77 5.99 -4.79
C ASP A 56 -13.76 6.27 -3.63
N ARG A 57 -13.25 6.76 -2.49
CA ARG A 57 -14.05 7.03 -1.27
C ARG A 57 -13.81 8.41 -0.69
#